data_AF-A0A2E7VHS1-F1
#
_entry.id   AF-A0A2E7VHS1-F1
#
_cell.length_a   1.000
_cell.length_b   1.000
_cell.length_c   1.000
_cell.angle_alpha   90.00
_cell.angle_beta   90.00
_cell.angle_gamma   90.00
#
_symmetry.space_group_name_H-M   'P 1'
#
loop_
_entity.id
_entity.type
_entity.pdbx_description
1 polymer ?
#
loop_
_entity_poly.entity_id
_entity_poly.type
_entity_poly.pdbx_seq_one_letter_code
_entity_poly.pdbx_strand_id
1 'polypeptide(L)'
;MKTINRLKKALILMGLILAPTGLFFGCLHIGHDHDHATGGHNHVLELCKKCGEIKGTDTCCKAEGRVKCSKCGLFEGSAGCCKIPKDAKGPVTICGKCGEIKGTDTCCKAEGRVKCSKCGLFKGSAGCCKLPKAKKE
;
A
#
# COMPACT_ATOMS: atom_id res chain seq x y z
N MET A 1 52.11 12.14 -28.03
CA MET A 1 50.66 11.92 -28.21
C MET A 1 50.37 11.95 -29.71
N LYS A 2 50.34 10.79 -30.35
CA LYS A 2 49.13 9.99 -30.67
C LYS A 2 48.60 10.38 -32.06
N THR A 3 49.35 9.91 -33.06
CA THR A 3 48.92 9.80 -34.45
C THR A 3 48.92 8.32 -34.80
N ILE A 4 48.24 7.96 -35.89
CA ILE A 4 48.08 6.60 -36.45
C ILE A 4 46.78 5.94 -36.01
N ASN A 5 45.71 6.54 -36.51
CA ASN A 5 44.48 5.84 -36.81
C ASN A 5 44.64 5.19 -38.20
N ARG A 6 44.01 4.02 -38.37
CA ARG A 6 43.93 3.23 -39.61
C ARG A 6 45.25 2.52 -39.92
N LEU A 7 45.28 1.26 -40.28
CA LEU A 7 44.57 0.77 -41.44
C LEU A 7 44.88 -0.73 -41.55
N LYS A 8 43.83 -1.53 -41.71
CA LYS A 8 43.84 -2.83 -42.40
C LYS A 8 44.53 -4.02 -41.72
N LYS A 9 43.62 -4.96 -41.41
CA LYS A 9 43.62 -6.34 -41.91
C LYS A 9 44.45 -7.34 -41.13
N ALA A 10 43.88 -8.54 -41.13
CA ALA A 10 44.45 -9.81 -40.71
C ALA A 10 44.35 -9.97 -39.18
N LEU A 11 43.65 -10.94 -38.61
CA LEU A 11 43.44 -12.30 -39.07
C LEU A 11 42.19 -12.91 -38.41
N ILE A 12 41.46 -13.67 -39.23
CA ILE A 12 40.95 -15.02 -38.94
C ILE A 12 39.76 -15.09 -37.97
N LEU A 13 38.52 -15.24 -38.45
CA LEU A 13 37.91 -16.43 -39.11
C LEU A 13 37.68 -17.59 -38.12
N MET A 14 36.48 -18.17 -38.19
CA MET A 14 36.00 -19.42 -37.57
C MET A 14 35.35 -19.31 -36.19
N GLY A 15 34.03 -19.20 -36.22
CA GLY A 15 33.16 -19.45 -35.05
C GLY A 15 31.68 -19.40 -35.43
N LEU A 16 31.34 -19.99 -36.58
CA LEU A 16 29.97 -20.16 -37.05
C LEU A 16 29.27 -21.19 -36.15
N ILE A 17 28.51 -20.75 -35.16
CA ILE A 17 27.56 -21.61 -34.45
C ILE A 17 26.17 -20.99 -34.59
N LEU A 18 25.37 -21.74 -35.35
CA LEU A 18 23.95 -21.65 -35.65
C LEU A 18 23.07 -20.93 -34.62
N ALA A 19 22.33 -19.93 -35.11
CA ALA A 19 21.00 -19.58 -34.58
C ALA A 19 19.99 -20.69 -34.99
N PRO A 20 18.81 -20.87 -34.34
CA PRO A 20 17.74 -19.90 -34.57
C PRO A 20 16.64 -19.78 -33.47
N THR A 21 15.74 -18.82 -33.71
CA THR A 21 14.34 -18.71 -33.25
C THR A 21 14.03 -18.40 -31.78
N GLY A 22 13.40 -17.24 -31.54
CA GLY A 22 12.70 -16.98 -30.27
C GLY A 22 12.34 -15.53 -29.98
N LEU A 23 11.39 -14.97 -30.75
CA LEU A 23 10.37 -14.00 -30.32
C LEU A 23 10.76 -12.62 -29.70
N PHE A 24 10.36 -11.58 -30.45
CA PHE A 24 9.71 -10.37 -29.93
C PHE A 24 8.85 -10.64 -28.69
N PHE A 25 9.02 -9.86 -27.62
CA PHE A 25 8.00 -9.31 -26.70
C PHE A 25 8.79 -8.38 -25.77
N GLY A 26 8.60 -7.06 -25.75
CA GLY A 26 7.38 -6.39 -25.33
C GLY A 26 7.64 -5.74 -23.97
N CYS A 27 7.39 -4.43 -23.85
CA CYS A 27 7.27 -3.73 -22.57
C CYS A 27 6.45 -4.54 -21.58
N LEU A 28 6.93 -4.71 -20.34
CA LEU A 28 6.15 -4.47 -19.11
C LEU A 28 6.98 -4.85 -17.88
N HIS A 29 7.42 -3.85 -17.11
CA HIS A 29 7.60 -4.06 -15.68
C HIS A 29 6.19 -4.12 -15.05
N ILE A 30 5.56 -5.30 -15.09
CA ILE A 30 4.55 -5.66 -14.09
C ILE A 30 5.31 -6.32 -12.94
N GLY A 31 5.82 -5.50 -12.03
CA GLY A 31 6.09 -5.93 -10.66
C GLY A 31 4.85 -5.59 -9.83
N HIS A 32 3.87 -6.48 -9.82
CA HIS A 32 2.71 -6.39 -8.94
C HIS A 32 3.11 -7.04 -7.61
N ASP A 33 3.78 -6.27 -6.74
CA ASP A 33 4.01 -6.67 -5.36
C ASP A 33 2.66 -6.63 -4.63
N HIS A 34 1.96 -7.76 -4.62
CA HIS A 34 0.82 -8.01 -3.74
C HIS A 34 1.37 -8.48 -2.39
N ASP A 35 1.71 -7.53 -1.53
CA ASP A 35 1.84 -7.78 -0.09
C ASP A 35 0.46 -8.19 0.45
N HIS A 36 0.18 -9.48 0.43
CA HIS A 36 -0.86 -10.06 1.26
C HIS A 36 -0.44 -9.85 2.72
N ALA A 37 -1.02 -8.86 3.38
CA ALA A 37 -0.98 -8.77 4.84
C ALA A 37 -1.82 -9.93 5.42
N THR A 38 -1.25 -11.13 5.40
CA THR A 38 -1.76 -12.30 6.12
C THR A 38 -1.65 -12.01 7.61
N GLY A 39 -2.74 -12.30 8.31
CA GLY A 39 -2.93 -12.03 9.73
C GLY A 39 -1.79 -12.54 10.61
N GLY A 40 -1.50 -11.75 11.65
CA GLY A 40 -0.54 -12.11 12.67
C GLY A 40 -0.78 -11.28 13.93
N HIS A 41 -1.64 -11.82 14.80
CA HIS A 41 -1.67 -11.65 16.25
C HIS A 41 -1.08 -10.35 16.83
N ASN A 42 -1.72 -9.22 16.55
CA ASN A 42 -1.81 -8.03 17.41
C ASN A 42 -2.69 -7.03 16.64
N HIS A 43 -3.92 -6.78 17.11
CA HIS A 43 -4.96 -5.97 16.45
C HIS A 43 -4.53 -4.50 16.21
N VAL A 44 -3.60 -4.27 15.30
CA VAL A 44 -3.03 -2.97 14.97
C VAL A 44 -2.86 -2.95 13.46
N LEU A 45 -3.66 -2.15 12.77
CA LEU A 45 -3.68 -2.08 11.31
C LEU A 45 -3.08 -0.76 10.86
N GLU A 46 -2.02 -0.80 10.07
CA GLU A 46 -1.35 0.41 9.60
C GLU A 46 -2.13 1.10 8.48
N LEU A 47 -2.23 2.43 8.54
CA LEU A 47 -2.81 3.26 7.49
C LEU A 47 -1.74 3.70 6.49
N CYS A 48 -2.10 3.67 5.22
CA CYS A 48 -1.33 4.26 4.15
C CYS A 48 -1.47 5.79 4.20
N LYS A 49 -0.39 6.49 4.54
CA LYS A 49 -0.36 7.96 4.58
C LYS A 49 -0.60 8.63 3.21
N LYS A 50 -0.50 7.87 2.11
CA LYS A 50 -0.74 8.39 0.75
C LYS A 50 -2.22 8.41 0.35
N CYS A 51 -2.99 7.41 0.78
CA CYS A 51 -4.36 7.21 0.30
C CYS A 51 -5.41 7.09 1.42
N GLY A 52 -4.99 6.91 2.67
CA GLY A 52 -5.86 6.82 3.85
C GLY A 52 -6.45 5.43 4.09
N GLU A 53 -6.20 4.47 3.21
CA GLU A 53 -6.63 3.07 3.37
C GLU A 53 -5.72 2.30 4.31
N ILE A 54 -6.17 1.12 4.73
CA ILE A 54 -5.34 0.17 5.48
C ILE A 54 -4.29 -0.41 4.52
N LYS A 55 -3.02 -0.42 4.92
CA LYS A 55 -1.95 -1.00 4.10
C LYS A 55 -2.18 -2.51 3.91
N GLY A 56 -1.88 -2.99 2.71
CA GLY A 56 -2.02 -4.41 2.35
C GLY A 56 -3.45 -4.85 2.05
N THR A 57 -4.44 -3.95 2.05
CA THR A 57 -5.77 -4.27 1.52
C THR A 57 -5.82 -4.08 0.01
N ASP A 58 -6.71 -4.82 -0.65
CA ASP A 58 -7.00 -4.63 -2.07
C ASP A 58 -7.41 -3.21 -2.43
N THR A 59 -7.92 -2.41 -1.48
CA THR A 59 -8.35 -1.03 -1.74
C THR A 59 -7.21 -0.01 -1.59
N CYS A 60 -6.06 -0.42 -1.03
CA CYS A 60 -4.94 0.47 -0.78
C CYS A 60 -4.36 1.00 -2.09
N CYS A 61 -4.33 2.32 -2.23
CA CYS A 61 -3.79 3.03 -3.40
C CYS A 61 -4.53 2.76 -4.73
N LYS A 62 -5.63 1.99 -4.74
CA LYS A 62 -6.50 1.87 -5.92
C LYS A 62 -7.35 3.13 -6.05
N ALA A 63 -7.11 3.88 -7.13
CA ALA A 63 -7.76 5.17 -7.39
C ALA A 63 -9.04 5.09 -8.22
N GLU A 64 -9.26 3.98 -8.93
CA GLU A 64 -10.39 3.80 -9.83
C GLU A 64 -11.74 4.00 -9.13
N GLY A 65 -12.54 4.94 -9.65
CA GLY A 65 -13.86 5.26 -9.11
C GLY A 65 -13.87 5.98 -7.76
N ARG A 66 -12.71 6.45 -7.26
CA ARG A 66 -12.59 7.09 -5.95
C ARG A 66 -12.29 8.57 -6.07
N VAL A 67 -12.96 9.35 -5.22
CA VAL A 67 -12.74 10.79 -5.10
C VAL A 67 -11.72 11.06 -4.00
N LYS A 68 -10.83 12.02 -4.21
CA LYS A 68 -9.93 12.53 -3.17
C LYS A 68 -10.65 13.60 -2.36
N CYS A 69 -10.53 13.54 -1.04
CA CYS A 69 -11.06 14.53 -0.13
C CYS A 69 -10.31 15.86 -0.31
N SER A 70 -11.03 16.94 -0.64
CA SER A 70 -10.42 18.26 -0.85
C SER A 70 -9.72 18.83 0.39
N LYS A 71 -10.03 18.34 1.59
CA LYS A 71 -9.44 18.83 2.86
C LYS A 71 -8.13 18.16 3.24
N CYS A 72 -7.97 16.87 2.95
CA CYS A 72 -6.82 16.08 3.40
C CYS A 72 -6.08 15.34 2.29
N GLY A 73 -6.59 15.36 1.05
CA GLY A 73 -5.96 14.73 -0.12
C GLY A 73 -6.05 13.20 -0.17
N LEU A 74 -6.55 12.56 0.89
CA LEU A 74 -6.78 11.10 0.96
C LEU A 74 -8.09 10.72 0.28
N PHE A 75 -8.31 9.43 0.00
CA PHE A 75 -9.59 9.01 -0.58
C PHE A 75 -10.75 9.26 0.38
N GLU A 76 -11.84 9.81 -0.16
CA GLU A 76 -13.06 10.04 0.62
C GLU A 76 -13.60 8.73 1.19
N GLY A 77 -14.07 8.79 2.43
CA GLY A 77 -14.57 7.63 3.14
C GLY A 77 -13.50 6.65 3.64
N SER A 78 -12.23 6.79 3.25
CA SER A 78 -11.14 5.94 3.76
C SER A 78 -11.02 5.99 5.29
N ALA A 79 -10.36 4.99 5.87
CA ALA A 79 -10.15 4.92 7.33
C ALA A 79 -9.37 6.13 7.87
N GLY A 80 -8.42 6.64 7.08
CA GLY A 80 -7.58 7.78 7.39
C GLY A 80 -8.12 9.14 6.95
N CYS A 81 -9.18 9.21 6.15
CA CYS A 81 -9.73 10.46 5.63
C CYS A 81 -10.02 11.46 6.76
N CYS A 82 -9.31 12.58 6.78
CA CYS A 82 -9.37 13.63 7.82
C CYS A 82 -9.08 13.14 9.25
N LYS A 83 -8.48 11.96 9.41
CA LYS A 83 -8.18 11.35 10.71
C LYS A 83 -6.68 11.14 10.93
N ILE A 84 -5.89 11.02 9.87
CA ILE A 84 -4.43 10.96 9.96
C ILE A 84 -3.90 12.33 10.44
N PRO A 85 -3.13 12.40 11.53
CA PRO A 85 -2.46 13.64 11.95
C PRO A 85 -1.47 14.08 10.87
N LYS A 86 -1.50 15.36 10.50
CA LYS A 86 -0.59 15.91 9.48
C LYS A 86 0.88 15.78 9.87
N ASP A 87 1.16 15.87 11.18
CA ASP A 87 2.50 15.84 11.75
C ASP A 87 2.96 14.43 12.16
N ALA A 88 2.26 13.39 11.73
CA ALA A 88 2.60 12.01 12.05
C ALA A 88 3.93 11.57 11.38
N LYS A 89 5.03 11.70 12.13
CA LYS A 89 6.37 11.26 11.71
C LYS A 89 6.46 9.74 11.55
N GLY A 90 5.72 8.99 12.37
CA GLY A 90 5.69 7.53 12.37
C GLY A 90 4.57 6.89 11.53
N PRO A 91 4.44 5.55 11.59
CA PRO A 91 3.28 4.83 11.07
C PRO A 91 2.03 5.20 11.89
N VAL A 92 0.92 5.45 11.20
CA VAL A 92 -0.37 5.68 11.86
C VAL A 92 -1.14 4.38 11.83
N THR A 93 -1.53 3.89 13.00
CA THR A 93 -2.16 2.58 13.12
C THR A 93 -3.54 2.68 13.76
N ILE A 94 -4.46 1.84 13.33
CA ILE A 94 -5.79 1.67 13.90
C ILE A 94 -5.76 0.53 14.90
N CYS A 95 -6.28 0.76 16.10
CA CYS A 95 -6.57 -0.29 17.06
C CYS A 95 -7.73 -1.15 16.53
N GLY A 96 -7.46 -2.41 16.18
CA GLY A 96 -8.47 -3.35 15.71
C GLY A 96 -9.49 -3.77 16.78
N LYS A 97 -9.30 -3.42 18.06
CA LYS A 97 -10.26 -3.67 19.14
C LYS A 97 -11.36 -2.61 19.21
N CYS A 98 -11.00 -1.33 19.06
CA CYS A 98 -11.93 -0.21 19.25
C CYS A 98 -12.18 0.63 17.99
N GLY A 99 -11.34 0.48 16.97
CA GLY A 99 -11.42 1.19 15.70
C GLY A 99 -10.76 2.58 15.71
N GLU A 100 -10.19 3.02 16.82
CA GLU A 100 -9.52 4.32 16.93
C GLU A 100 -8.07 4.28 16.47
N ILE A 101 -7.48 5.45 16.22
CA ILE A 101 -6.04 5.54 15.99
C ILE A 101 -5.32 5.21 17.29
N LYS A 102 -4.38 4.27 17.24
CA LYS A 102 -3.61 3.84 18.40
C LYS A 102 -2.77 5.01 18.92
N GLY A 103 -2.77 5.20 20.24
CA GLY A 103 -2.01 6.27 20.89
C GLY A 103 -2.75 7.61 20.97
N THR A 104 -3.96 7.73 20.43
CA THR A 104 -4.82 8.88 20.74
C THR A 104 -5.44 8.71 22.12
N ASP A 105 -5.81 9.83 22.75
CA ASP A 105 -6.55 9.83 24.01
C ASP A 105 -7.86 9.05 23.92
N THR A 106 -8.48 8.97 22.75
CA THR A 106 -9.76 8.30 22.57
C THR A 106 -9.64 6.79 22.36
N CYS A 107 -8.42 6.27 22.15
CA CYS A 107 -8.18 4.86 21.91
C CYS A 107 -8.58 4.03 23.14
N CYS A 108 -9.49 3.07 22.94
CA CYS A 108 -10.04 2.20 23.99
C CYS A 108 -10.79 2.90 25.13
N LYS A 109 -10.97 4.23 25.11
CA LYS A 109 -11.86 4.93 26.05
C LYS A 109 -13.30 4.69 25.64
N ALA A 110 -14.05 3.97 26.48
CA ALA A 110 -15.44 3.57 26.20
C ALA A 110 -16.48 4.57 26.71
N GLU A 111 -16.11 5.45 27.64
CA GLU A 111 -17.02 6.41 28.28
C GLU A 111 -17.72 7.30 27.24
N GLY A 112 -19.06 7.31 27.27
CA GLY A 112 -19.88 8.09 26.34
C GLY A 112 -19.90 7.59 24.89
N ARG A 113 -19.29 6.44 24.59
CA ARG A 113 -19.19 5.92 23.21
C ARG A 113 -20.08 4.72 22.97
N VAL A 114 -20.79 4.75 21.85
CA VAL A 114 -21.66 3.66 21.41
C VAL A 114 -20.90 2.74 20.45
N LYS A 115 -21.01 1.43 20.65
CA LYS A 115 -20.50 0.44 19.68
C LYS A 115 -21.41 0.35 18.46
N CYS A 116 -20.82 0.24 17.29
CA CYS A 116 -21.52 0.04 16.03
C CYS A 116 -22.03 -1.41 15.95
N SER A 117 -23.34 -1.59 15.83
CA SER A 117 -23.95 -2.93 15.76
C SER A 117 -23.49 -3.79 14.58
N LYS A 118 -22.95 -3.17 13.50
CA LYS A 118 -22.49 -3.87 12.30
C LYS A 118 -21.08 -4.46 12.40
N CYS A 119 -20.17 -3.76 13.12
CA CYS A 119 -18.75 -4.13 13.16
C CYS A 119 -18.17 -4.27 14.58
N GLY A 120 -18.94 -3.93 15.62
CA GLY A 120 -18.53 -4.06 17.03
C GLY A 120 -17.57 -2.99 17.55
N LEU A 121 -17.08 -2.11 16.67
CA LEU A 121 -16.16 -1.00 17.01
C LEU A 121 -16.91 0.25 17.42
N PHE A 122 -16.23 1.26 17.98
CA PHE A 122 -16.91 2.50 18.34
C PHE A 122 -17.49 3.20 17.10
N LYS A 123 -18.75 3.63 17.17
CA LYS A 123 -19.43 4.33 16.08
C LYS A 123 -18.68 5.62 15.76
N GLY A 124 -18.45 5.86 14.46
CA GLY A 124 -17.70 7.03 13.99
C GLY A 124 -16.17 6.92 14.15
N SER A 125 -15.66 5.84 14.74
CA SER A 125 -14.21 5.59 14.82
C SER A 125 -13.56 5.53 13.45
N ALA A 126 -12.23 5.69 13.40
CA ALA A 126 -11.46 5.64 12.16
C ALA A 126 -11.67 4.33 11.38
N GLY A 127 -11.74 3.21 12.10
CA GLY A 127 -11.96 1.87 11.56
C GLY A 127 -13.42 1.40 11.52
N CYS A 128 -14.40 2.17 12.01
CA CYS A 128 -15.81 1.77 12.03
C CYS A 128 -16.28 1.37 10.62
N CYS A 129 -16.65 0.10 10.44
CA CYS A 129 -17.06 -0.50 9.16
C CYS A 129 -16.01 -0.44 8.03
N LYS A 130 -14.74 -0.16 8.35
CA LYS A 130 -13.65 0.03 7.38
C LYS A 130 -12.47 -0.91 7.60
N LEU A 131 -12.43 -1.56 8.76
CA LEU A 131 -11.47 -2.60 9.04
C LEU A 131 -11.93 -3.92 8.41
N PRO A 132 -10.99 -4.73 7.87
CA PRO A 132 -11.31 -6.11 7.51
C PRO A 132 -11.86 -6.81 8.76
N LYS A 133 -12.94 -7.57 8.58
CA LYS A 133 -13.52 -8.33 9.70
C LYS A 133 -12.45 -9.28 10.21
N ALA A 134 -12.08 -9.16 11.49
CA ALA A 134 -11.32 -10.20 12.15
C ALA A 134 -12.15 -11.48 12.02
N LYS A 135 -11.64 -12.48 11.31
CA LYS A 135 -12.25 -13.81 11.34
C LYS A 135 -12.18 -14.24 12.81
N LYS A 136 -13.34 -14.46 13.42
CA LYS A 136 -13.41 -15.17 14.70
C LYS A 136 -13.03 -16.60 14.35
N GLU A 137 -11.82 -17.01 14.71
CA GLU A 137 -11.49 -18.43 14.86
C GLU A 137 -12.23 -18.98 16.09
#